data_AF-A0A450WE56-F1
#
_entry.id   AF-A0A450WE56-F1
#
_cell.length_a   1.000
_cell.length_b   1.000
_cell.length_c   1.000
_cell.angle_alpha   90.00
_cell.angle_beta   90.00
_cell.angle_gamma   90.00
#
_symmetry.space_group_name_H-M   'P 1'
#
loop_
_entity.id
_entity.type
_entity.pdbx_description
1 polymer ?
#
loop_
_entity_poly.entity_id
_entity_poly.type
_entity_poly.pdbx_seq_one_letter_code
_entity_poly.pdbx_strand_id
1 'polypeptide(L)' 'MAHTNGIESVRAVLKRGYNGVYHYIGTKHLSRYVDEFIFHLNQGNIKIHTMVRVAALVKGMFGKRFTYKGLIR' A
#
# COMPACT_ATOMS: atom_id res chain seq x y z
N MET A 1 18.75 8.78 -23.15
CA MET A 1 17.31 8.60 -23.40
C MET A 1 16.66 8.28 -22.06
N ALA A 2 15.80 9.15 -21.54
CA ALA A 2 15.14 8.96 -20.25
C ALA A 2 13.73 8.41 -20.50
N HIS A 3 13.31 7.40 -19.73
CA HIS A 3 12.00 6.77 -19.87
C HIS A 3 11.20 6.90 -18.57
N THR A 4 9.91 7.21 -18.69
CA THR A 4 8.95 7.37 -17.58
C THR A 4 8.16 6.09 -17.27
N ASN A 5 8.43 5.00 -17.98
CA ASN A 5 7.68 3.74 -17.91
C ASN A 5 7.52 3.20 -16.48
N GLY A 6 8.52 3.42 -15.61
CA GLY A 6 8.46 3.02 -14.21
C GLY A 6 7.33 3.71 -13.45
N ILE A 7 7.27 5.05 -13.48
CA ILE A 7 6.24 5.82 -12.77
C ILE A 7 4.85 5.61 -13.39
N GLU A 8 4.78 5.41 -14.70
CA GLU A 8 3.52 5.10 -15.39
C GLU A 8 2.93 3.75 -14.96
N SER A 9 3.79 2.74 -14.79
CA SER A 9 3.40 1.44 -14.25
C SER A 9 2.84 1.55 -12.83
N VAL A 10 3.52 2.29 -11.95
CA VAL A 10 3.03 2.57 -10.57
C VAL A 10 1.64 3.24 -10.62
N ARG A 11 1.48 4.27 -11.45
CA ARG A 11 0.22 5.00 -11.61
C ARG A 11 -0.90 4.11 -12.16
N ALA A 12 -0.59 3.17 -13.05
CA ALA A 12 -1.56 2.23 -13.61
C ALA A 12 -2.07 1.22 -12.56
N VAL A 13 -1.21 0.75 -11.65
CA VAL A 13 -1.60 -0.15 -10.55
C VAL A 13 -2.45 0.59 -9.52
N LEU A 14 -2.05 1.81 -9.13
CA LEU A 14 -2.79 2.63 -8.17
C LEU A 14 -4.23 2.92 -8.64
N LYS A 15 -4.41 3.30 -9.92
CA LYS A 15 -5.74 3.55 -10.50
C LYS A 15 -6.63 2.32 -10.51
N ARG A 16 -6.08 1.13 -10.80
CA ARG A 16 -6.84 -0.13 -10.75
C ARG A 16 -7.30 -0.46 -9.34
N GLY A 17 -6.42 -0.25 -8.36
CA GLY A 17 -6.80 -0.43 -6.95
C GLY A 17 -7.85 0.57 -6.48
N TYR A 18 -7.74 1.84 -6.89
CA TYR A 18 -8.76 2.86 -6.61
C TYR A 18 -10.15 2.46 -7.12
N ASN A 19 -10.24 1.96 -8.36
CA ASN A 19 -11.52 1.60 -8.95
C ASN A 19 -12.06 0.23 -8.49
N GLY A 20 -11.18 -0.72 -8.14
CA GLY A 20 -11.56 -2.13 -7.95
C GLY A 20 -11.45 -2.69 -6.54
N VAL A 21 -10.59 -2.11 -5.70
CA VAL A 21 -10.32 -2.62 -4.33
C VAL A 21 -11.00 -1.75 -3.28
N TYR A 22 -10.95 -0.43 -3.45
CA TYR A 22 -11.50 0.51 -2.48
C TYR A 22 -12.88 0.99 -2.87
N HIS A 23 -13.80 1.01 -1.91
CA HIS A 23 -15.13 1.60 -2.09
C HIS A 23 -15.09 3.13 -2.17
N TYR A 24 -14.23 3.76 -1.36
CA TYR A 24 -14.02 5.21 -1.35
C TYR A 24 -12.65 5.58 -0.77
N ILE A 25 -11.89 6.41 -1.49
CA ILE A 25 -10.61 6.96 -1.00
C ILE A 25 -10.83 8.44 -0.63
N GLY A 26 -10.92 8.71 0.67
CA GLY A 26 -10.94 10.06 1.21
C GLY A 26 -9.54 10.70 1.25
N THR A 27 -9.46 12.00 0.98
CA THR A 27 -8.19 12.77 0.97
C THR A 27 -7.44 12.71 2.31
N LYS A 28 -8.17 12.66 3.43
CA LYS A 28 -7.62 12.54 4.80
C LYS A 28 -6.68 11.35 4.99
N HIS A 29 -6.89 10.27 4.25
CA HIS A 29 -6.11 9.03 4.38
C HIS A 29 -5.36 8.64 3.10
N LEU A 30 -5.30 9.53 2.11
CA LEU A 30 -4.69 9.26 0.81
C LEU A 30 -3.25 8.72 0.93
N SER A 31 -2.45 9.31 1.82
CA SER A 31 -1.07 8.85 2.08
C SER A 31 -1.01 7.38 2.48
N ARG A 32 -1.95 6.91 3.32
CA ARG A 32 -1.95 5.52 3.79
C ARG A 32 -2.23 4.54 2.66
N TYR A 33 -3.13 4.89 1.76
CA TYR A 33 -3.41 4.08 0.57
C TYR A 33 -2.19 4.01 -0.34
N VAL A 34 -1.51 5.14 -0.58
CA VAL A 34 -0.29 5.17 -1.40
C VAL A 34 0.82 4.32 -0.76
N ASP A 35 1.05 4.46 0.55
CA ASP A 35 2.06 3.69 1.29
C ASP A 35 1.83 2.17 1.16
N GLU A 36 0.58 1.73 1.15
CA GLU A 36 0.23 0.33 0.94
C GLU A 36 0.64 -0.18 -0.45
N PHE A 37 0.33 0.58 -1.51
CA PHE A 37 0.75 0.19 -2.87
C PHE A 37 2.26 0.14 -3.02
N ILE A 38 2.96 1.11 -2.44
CA ILE A 38 4.43 1.13 -2.46
C ILE A 38 4.99 -0.08 -1.68
N PHE A 39 4.40 -0.42 -0.53
CA PHE A 39 4.76 -1.63 0.20
C PHE A 39 4.55 -2.89 -0.66
N HIS A 40 3.41 -3.03 -1.33
CA HIS A 40 3.15 -4.18 -2.19
C HIS A 40 4.12 -4.28 -3.37
N LEU A 41 4.47 -3.16 -4.01
CA LEU A 41 5.43 -3.15 -5.12
C LEU A 41 6.85 -3.48 -4.65
N ASN A 42 7.28 -2.94 -3.51
CA ASN A 42 8.60 -3.20 -2.95
C ASN A 42 8.74 -4.65 -2.47
N GLN A 43 7.71 -5.17 -1.78
CA GLN A 43 7.70 -6.54 -1.25
C GLN A 43 7.33 -7.59 -2.30
N GLY A 44 6.70 -7.19 -3.40
CA GLY A 44 6.27 -8.04 -4.51
C GLY A 44 7.39 -8.47 -5.45
N ASN A 45 8.63 -8.10 -5.15
CA ASN A 45 9.80 -8.57 -5.89
C ASN A 45 9.96 -10.09 -5.69
N ILE A 46 10.00 -10.85 -6.79
CA ILE A 46 10.10 -12.33 -6.84
C ILE A 46 11.34 -12.84 -6.07
N LYS A 47 12.30 -11.96 -5.80
CA LYS A 47 13.48 -12.23 -4.97
C LYS A 47 13.16 -12.48 -3.49
N ILE A 48 12.02 -12.02 -2.99
CA ILE A 48 11.64 -12.15 -1.57
C ILE A 48 10.67 -13.32 -1.42
N HIS A 49 11.10 -14.35 -0.69
CA HIS A 49 10.29 -15.52 -0.42
C HIS A 49 9.01 -15.18 0.35
N THR A 50 7.90 -15.87 0.05
CA THR A 50 6.54 -15.55 0.52
C THR A 50 6.45 -15.38 2.04
N MET A 51 7.05 -16.27 2.81
CA MET A 51 7.00 -16.19 4.29
C MET A 51 7.71 -14.96 4.85
N VAL A 52 8.78 -14.49 4.18
CA VAL A 52 9.49 -13.27 4.58
C VAL A 52 8.63 -12.04 4.34
N ARG A 53 7.82 -12.05 3.26
CA ARG A 53 6.86 -10.99 2.95
C ARG A 53 5.75 -10.93 3.99
N VAL A 54 5.19 -12.08 4.36
CA VAL A 54 4.17 -12.17 5.43
C VAL A 54 4.73 -11.68 6.75
N ALA A 55 5.95 -12.09 7.13
CA ALA A 55 6.60 -11.61 8.35
C ALA A 55 6.79 -10.09 8.36
N ALA A 56 7.19 -9.49 7.22
CA ALA A 56 7.34 -8.05 7.11
C ALA A 56 6.01 -7.30 7.19
N LEU A 57 4.92 -7.85 6.61
CA LEU A 57 3.57 -7.31 6.77
C LEU A 57 3.16 -7.31 8.25
N VAL A 58 3.29 -8.46 8.92
CA VAL A 58 2.96 -8.59 10.36
C VAL A 58 3.80 -7.62 11.20
N LYS A 59 5.08 -7.46 10.88
CA LYS A 59 5.97 -6.50 11.55
C LYS A 59 5.44 -5.06 11.44
N GLY A 60 4.92 -4.67 10.29
CA GLY A 60 4.35 -3.34 10.04
C GLY A 60 3.01 -3.06 10.77
N MET A 61 2.34 -4.11 11.26
CA MET A 61 1.07 -4.00 11.98
C MET A 61 1.28 -3.68 13.47
N PHE A 62 2.44 -4.01 14.06
CA PHE A 62 2.70 -3.75 15.48
C PHE A 62 2.64 -2.25 15.79
N GLY A 63 1.99 -1.90 16.91
CA GLY A 63 1.83 -0.52 17.36
C GLY A 63 0.82 0.32 16.56
N LYS A 64 0.23 -0.21 15.48
CA LYS A 64 -0.74 0.51 14.63
C LYS A 64 -2.20 0.15 14.90
N ARG A 65 -2.48 -0.50 16.04
CA ARG A 65 -3.84 -0.88 16.44
C ARG A 65 -4.69 0.36 16.67
N PHE A 66 -5.75 0.52 15.88
CA PHE A 66 -6.78 1.53 16.11
C PHE A 66 -7.90 0.96 16.98
N THR A 67 -8.37 1.73 17.95
CA THR A 67 -9.56 1.40 18.75
C THR A 67 -10.65 2.41 18.49
N TYR A 68 -11.91 2.05 18.72
CA TYR A 68 -13.05 2.96 18.54
C TYR A 68 -12.89 4.26 19.34
N LYS A 69 -12.35 4.16 20.57
CA LYS A 69 -12.00 5.32 21.41
C LYS A 69 -10.98 6.26 20.76
N GLY A 70 -10.08 5.76 19.92
CA GLY A 70 -9.10 6.57 19.18
C GLY A 70 -9.64 7.17 17.88
N LEU A 71 -10.80 6.70 17.39
CA LEU A 71 -11.46 7.18 16.17
C LEU A 71 -12.39 8.36 16.45
N ILE A 72 -13.06 8.36 17.61
CA ILE A 72 -13.86 9.48 18.09
C ILE A 72 -12.89 10.50 18.71
N ARG A 73 -12.43 11.47 17.91
CA ARG A 73 -11.66 12.61 18.38
C ARG A 73 -12.21 13.89 17.78
#